data_AF-A0A5N8UM63-F1
#
_entry.id   AF-A0A5N8UM63-F1
#
_cell.length_a   1.000
_cell.length_b   1.000
_cell.length_c   1.000
_cell.angle_alpha   90.00
_cell.angle_beta   90.00
_cell.angle_gamma   90.00
#
_symmetry.space_group_name_H-M   'P 1'
#
loop_
_entity.id
_entity.type
_entity.pdbx_description
1 polymer ?
#
loop_
_entity_poly.entity_id
_entity_poly.type
_entity_poly.pdbx_seq_one_letter_code
_entity_poly.pdbx_strand_id
1 'polypeptide(L)' 'MGPFEVITVAIVAVFGVKAFKEYNQRKTSVDNSEVDALKSELVKLQDRVATLETIVTDKSYQLGEQIDKL' A
#
# COMPACT_ATOMS: atom_id res chain seq x y z
N MET A 1 -1.44 -7.28 50.90
CA MET A 1 -1.50 -6.10 50.02
C MET A 1 -2.35 -5.04 50.70
N GLY A 2 -1.78 -3.88 50.99
CA GLY A 2 -2.49 -2.76 51.61
C GLY A 2 -3.43 -2.05 50.62
N PRO A 3 -4.39 -1.24 51.11
CA PRO A 3 -5.35 -0.54 50.27
C PRO A 3 -4.69 0.39 49.23
N PHE A 4 -3.54 0.97 49.55
CA PHE A 4 -2.77 1.79 48.61
C PHE A 4 -2.24 1.00 47.41
N GLU A 5 -1.72 -0.21 47.63
CA GLU A 5 -1.17 -1.06 46.56
C GLU A 5 -2.26 -1.49 45.57
N VAL A 6 -3.45 -1.79 46.08
CA VAL A 6 -4.62 -2.14 45.24
C VAL A 6 -5.05 -0.97 44.36
N ILE A 7 -5.04 0.26 44.90
CA ILE A 7 -5.37 1.48 44.14
C ILE A 7 -4.35 1.73 43.04
N THR A 8 -3.05 1.58 43.34
CA THR A 8 -1.98 1.77 42.35
C THR A 8 -2.10 0.78 41.19
N VAL A 9 -2.35 -0.50 41.49
CA VAL A 9 -2.51 -1.53 40.45
C VAL A 9 -3.73 -1.24 39.57
N ALA A 10 -4.85 -0.79 40.15
CA ALA A 10 -6.04 -0.43 39.40
C ALA A 10 -5.78 0.74 38.42
N ILE A 11 -5.04 1.76 38.87
CA ILE A 11 -4.67 2.91 38.03
C ILE A 11 -3.79 2.45 36.86
N VAL A 12 -2.73 1.69 37.14
CA VAL A 12 -1.80 1.19 36.11
C VAL A 12 -2.53 0.31 35.09
N ALA A 13 -3.47 -0.54 35.53
CA ALA A 13 -4.27 -1.37 34.64
C ALA A 13 -5.15 -0.53 33.69
N VAL A 14 -5.82 0.51 34.21
CA VAL A 14 -6.67 1.39 33.39
C VAL A 14 -5.85 2.16 32.36
N PHE A 15 -4.69 2.71 32.76
CA PHE A 15 -3.81 3.40 31.84
C PHE A 15 -3.16 2.46 30.82
N GLY A 16 -2.78 1.25 31.24
CA GLY A 16 -2.23 0.21 30.35
C GLY A 16 -3.21 -0.23 29.27
N VAL A 17 -4.47 -0.47 29.63
CA VAL A 17 -5.53 -0.83 28.65
C VAL A 17 -5.79 0.31 27.67
N LYS A 18 -5.84 1.56 28.13
CA LYS A 18 -6.00 2.72 27.25
C LYS A 18 -4.82 2.88 26.28
N ALA A 19 -3.59 2.77 26.77
CA ALA A 19 -2.39 2.85 25.95
C ALA A 19 -2.33 1.73 24.92
N PHE A 20 -2.69 0.49 25.31
CA PHE A 20 -2.74 -0.64 24.40
C PHE A 20 -3.81 -0.46 23.31
N LYS A 21 -4.99 0.03 23.68
CA LYS A 21 -6.09 0.30 22.73
C LYS A 21 -5.70 1.40 21.73
N GLU A 22 -5.13 2.50 22.21
CA GLU A 22 -4.67 3.61 21.38
C GLU A 22 -3.53 3.16 20.44
N TYR A 23 -2.58 2.39 20.95
CA TYR A 23 -1.49 1.83 20.15
C TYR A 23 -2.01 0.88 19.06
N ASN A 24 -2.95 -0.01 19.40
CA ASN A 24 -3.52 -0.94 18.44
C ASN A 24 -4.39 -0.23 17.40
N GLN A 25 -5.18 0.77 17.81
CA GLN A 25 -5.94 1.62 16.87
C GLN A 25 -5.03 2.38 15.92
N ARG A 26 -3.92 2.95 16.40
CA ARG A 26 -2.93 3.62 15.54
C ARG A 26 -2.22 2.66 14.59
N LYS A 27 -1.98 1.41 15.01
CA LYS A 27 -1.37 0.38 14.15
C LYS A 27 -2.34 -0.14 13.08
N THR A 28 -3.63 -0.27 13.40
CA THR A 28 -4.68 -0.59 12.41
C THR A 28 -4.98 0.61 11.50
N SER A 29 -4.80 1.83 12.01
CA SER A 29 -4.99 3.10 11.29
C SER A 29 -3.71 3.62 10.64
N VAL A 30 -2.68 2.79 10.46
CA VAL A 30 -1.62 3.12 9.50
C VAL A 30 -2.32 3.17 8.15
N ASP A 31 -2.49 4.39 7.66
CA ASP A 31 -3.27 4.73 6.48
C ASP A 31 -2.61 4.14 5.24
N ASN A 32 -2.94 2.88 4.94
CA ASN A 32 -2.44 2.19 3.75
C ASN A 32 -3.10 2.72 2.47
N SER A 33 -4.00 3.71 2.55
CA SER A 33 -4.64 4.31 1.38
C SER A 33 -3.63 4.92 0.42
N GLU A 34 -2.55 5.52 0.93
CA GLU A 34 -1.47 6.06 0.11
C GLU A 34 -0.68 4.95 -0.58
N VAL A 35 -0.42 3.84 0.12
CA VAL A 35 0.25 2.66 -0.45
C VAL A 35 -0.61 1.98 -1.50
N ASP A 36 -1.92 1.88 -1.28
CA ASP A 36 -2.86 1.29 -2.24
C ASP A 36 -3.11 2.21 -3.45
N ALA A 37 -3.11 3.53 -3.25
CA ALA A 37 -3.12 4.51 -4.33
C ALA A 37 -1.86 4.39 -5.20
N LEU A 38 -0.68 4.32 -4.58
CA LEU A 38 0.59 4.13 -5.28
C LEU A 38 0.64 2.78 -6.04
N LYS A 39 0.12 1.70 -5.46
CA LYS A 39 -0.01 0.41 -6.16
C LYS A 39 -0.94 0.51 -7.37
N SER A 40 -2.07 1.20 -7.23
CA SER A 40 -3.02 1.41 -8.34
C SER A 40 -2.39 2.22 -9.47
N GLU A 41 -1.58 3.24 -9.15
CA GLU A 41 -0.85 4.02 -10.14
C GLU A 41 0.22 3.19 -10.85
N LEU A 42 0.93 2.31 -10.13
CA LEU A 42 1.90 1.39 -10.71
C LEU A 42 1.27 0.43 -11.71
N VAL A 43 0.12 -0.17 -11.39
CA VAL A 43 -0.60 -1.07 -12.30
C VAL A 43 -1.02 -0.32 -13.58
N LYS A 44 -1.55 0.90 -13.43
CA LYS A 44 -1.94 1.73 -14.58
C LYS A 44 -0.75 2.13 -15.47
N LEU A 45 0.42 2.37 -14.88
CA LEU A 45 1.64 2.64 -15.62
C LEU A 45 2.14 1.40 -16.37
N GLN A 46 2.10 0.23 -15.74
CA GLN A 46 2.47 -1.03 -16.39
C GLN A 46 1.59 -1.34 -17.60
N ASP A 47 0.27 -1.20 -17.48
CA ASP A 47 -0.66 -1.40 -18.60
C ASP A 47 -0.35 -0.47 -19.79
N ARG A 48 -0.01 0.79 -19.50
CA ARG A 48 0.37 1.77 -20.54
C ARG A 48 1.69 1.40 -21.20
N VAL A 49 2.68 0.96 -20.44
CA VAL A 49 3.96 0.51 -20.98
C VAL A 49 3.75 -0.72 -21.87
N ALA A 50 3.01 -1.73 -21.41
CA ALA A 50 2.70 -2.92 -22.20
C ALA A 50 1.95 -2.59 -23.51
N THR A 51 1.01 -1.63 -23.45
CA THR A 51 0.31 -1.14 -24.64
C THR A 51 1.26 -0.44 -25.61
N LEU A 52 2.15 0.41 -25.10
CA LEU A 52 3.15 1.11 -25.93
C LEU A 52 4.16 0.14 -26.54
N GLU A 53 4.62 -0.86 -25.78
CA GLU A 53 5.47 -1.93 -26.28
C GLU A 53 4.77 -2.68 -27.42
N THR A 54 3.50 -3.05 -27.26
CA THR A 54 2.72 -3.71 -28.31
C THR A 54 2.59 -2.84 -29.56
N ILE A 55 2.25 -1.56 -29.41
CA ILE A 55 2.11 -0.62 -30.54
C ILE A 55 3.43 -0.45 -31.27
N VAL A 56 4.53 -0.31 -30.53
CA VAL A 56 5.86 -0.14 -31.14
C VAL A 56 6.27 -1.41 -31.85
N THR A 57 6.14 -2.57 -31.22
CA THR A 57 6.50 -3.86 -31.84
C THR A 57 5.68 -4.15 -33.10
N ASP A 58 4.37 -3.92 -33.06
CA ASP A 58 3.46 -4.18 -34.19
C ASP A 58 3.70 -3.20 -35.35
N LYS A 59 3.87 -1.90 -35.07
CA LYS A 59 4.23 -0.91 -36.09
C LYS A 59 5.61 -1.15 -36.70
N SER A 60 6.60 -1.54 -35.90
CA SER A 60 7.93 -1.87 -36.41
C SER A 60 7.91 -3.07 -37.35
N TYR A 61 7.11 -4.09 -37.04
CA TYR A 61 6.93 -5.26 -37.91
C TYR A 61 6.22 -4.90 -39.22
N GLN A 62 5.13 -4.11 -39.13
CA GLN A 62 4.42 -3.60 -40.30
C GLN A 62 5.28 -2.72 -41.21
N LEU A 63 6.18 -1.90 -40.65
CA LEU A 63 7.07 -1.07 -41.44
C LEU A 63 8.13 -1.92 -42.14
N GLY A 64 8.74 -2.89 -41.43
CA GLY A 64 9.73 -3.79 -42.01
C GLY A 64 9.18 -4.60 -43.18
N GLU A 65 7.97 -5.15 -43.03
CA GLU A 65 7.32 -5.93 -44.08
C GLU A 65 6.99 -5.09 -45.34
N GLN A 66 6.65 -3.80 -45.16
CA GLN A 66 6.40 -2.88 -46.27
C GLN A 66 7.68 -2.46 -46.99
N ILE A 67 8.80 -2.34 -46.27
CA ILE A 67 10.10 -2.04 -46.85
C ILE A 67 10.63 -3.26 -47.64
N ASP A 68 10.50 -4.48 -47.12
CA ASP A 68 10.95 -5.70 -47.82
C ASP A 68 10.11 -6.03 -49.08
N LYS A 69 8.90 -5.48 -49.19
CA LYS A 69 8.02 -5.62 -50.35
C LYS A 69 8.25 -4.56 -51.45
N LEU A 70 9.12 -3.57 -51.22
CA LEU A 70 9.55 -2.56 -52.20
C LEU A 70 10.90 -2.92 -52.82
#